data_AF-A0AAN8P7R7-F1
#
_entry.id   AF-A0AAN8P7R7-F1
#
_cell.length_a   1.000
_cell.length_b   1.000
_cell.length_c   1.000
_cell.angle_alpha   90.00
_cell.angle_beta   90.00
_cell.angle_gamma   90.00
#
_symmetry.space_group_name_H-M   'P 1'
#
loop_
_entity.id
_entity.type
_entity.pdbx_description
1 polymer ?
#
loop_
_entity_poly.entity_id
_entity_poly.type
_entity_poly.pdbx_seq_one_letter_code
_entity_poly.pdbx_strand_id
1 'polypeptide(L)'
;MMSSTSGIVLLVVYLGVCVESKLSYGCYGPPGSPCTKHTLSCAKGEVISLSDNLGVITFAKKLNTSSCEPVLQDECDTNSCCKPGDDSKPSDVMPVSEADKILIYNQCSNKESCTVTSPYKHNSDYNYLQYFYFCMLGSKVNNITDKQNTTHSRSGFLYFTGQTKPSSHLTCSCEVTSPGKINVISYFVNLSPDTCSRVKISSQNRQLVKCDHKGGALIFNKWLDQVKEAITIDFDDFSAKRTDTIWFEFGPERDKELNINCTGCIHINSGPALTPAGFKLGVVTAITIIIPLLITGRHL
;
A
#
# COMPACT_ATOMS: atom_id res chain seq x y z
N MET A 1 6.44 -32.63 -5.02
CA MET A 1 7.57 -32.19 -5.86
C MET A 1 7.73 -30.69 -5.65
N MET A 2 8.74 -30.26 -4.89
CA MET A 2 9.03 -28.83 -4.72
C MET A 2 9.89 -28.39 -5.90
N SER A 3 9.32 -27.56 -6.77
CA SER A 3 10.06 -26.94 -7.88
C SER A 3 11.09 -25.97 -7.29
N SER A 4 12.37 -26.25 -7.52
CA SER A 4 13.48 -25.38 -7.11
C SER A 4 13.58 -24.23 -8.10
N THR A 5 12.96 -23.09 -7.76
CA THR A 5 13.16 -21.84 -8.49
C THR A 5 14.54 -21.29 -8.16
N SER A 6 15.49 -21.39 -9.10
CA SER A 6 16.79 -20.72 -9.01
C SER A 6 16.61 -19.21 -9.14
N GLY A 7 16.31 -18.54 -8.02
CA GLY A 7 16.39 -17.09 -7.88
C GLY A 7 17.83 -16.66 -7.61
N ILE A 8 18.25 -15.53 -8.16
CA ILE A 8 19.48 -14.86 -7.70
C ILE A 8 19.15 -14.31 -6.31
N VAL A 9 19.70 -14.93 -5.27
CA VAL A 9 19.63 -14.41 -3.91
C VAL A 9 20.72 -13.36 -3.77
N LEU A 10 20.33 -12.09 -3.84
CA LEU A 10 21.22 -11.00 -3.44
C LEU A 10 20.95 -10.69 -1.97
N LEU A 11 21.96 -10.89 -1.14
CA LEU A 11 21.89 -10.50 0.27
C LEU A 11 22.11 -8.98 0.35
N VAL A 12 21.04 -8.22 0.58
CA VAL A 12 21.12 -6.78 0.77
C VAL A 12 21.11 -6.51 2.28
N VAL A 13 22.14 -5.79 2.76
CA VAL A 13 22.16 -5.30 4.14
C VAL A 13 21.41 -3.97 4.17
N TYR A 14 20.13 -4.02 4.52
CA TYR A 14 19.30 -2.83 4.68
C TYR A 14 19.16 -2.53 6.18
N LEU A 15 19.66 -1.38 6.63
CA LEU A 15 19.66 -0.97 8.04
C LEU A 15 20.19 -2.04 9.03
N GLY A 16 21.14 -2.86 8.60
CA GLY A 16 21.74 -3.92 9.42
C GLY A 16 20.92 -5.21 9.48
N VAL A 17 19.86 -5.38 8.69
CA VAL A 17 19.14 -6.66 8.52
C VAL A 17 19.54 -7.30 7.21
N CYS A 18 19.93 -8.58 7.25
CA CYS A 18 20.05 -9.40 6.06
C CYS A 18 18.65 -9.77 5.63
N VAL A 19 18.19 -9.20 4.53
CA VAL A 19 16.91 -9.56 3.93
C VAL A 19 17.20 -10.28 2.61
N GLU A 20 16.56 -11.43 2.41
CA GLU A 20 16.65 -12.12 1.13
C GLU A 20 15.90 -11.29 0.09
N SER A 21 16.64 -10.69 -0.84
CA SER A 21 16.02 -10.09 -2.01
C SER A 21 15.79 -11.16 -3.06
N LYS A 22 14.60 -11.13 -3.64
CA LYS A 22 14.18 -12.01 -4.72
C LYS A 22 13.88 -11.17 -5.94
N LEU A 23 14.25 -11.75 -7.08
CA LEU A 23 13.97 -11.22 -8.38
C LEU A 23 13.14 -12.25 -9.15
N SER A 24 11.91 -11.87 -9.50
CA SER A 24 10.98 -12.68 -10.28
C SER A 24 10.65 -11.97 -11.59
N TYR A 25 10.33 -12.76 -12.61
CA TYR A 25 9.97 -12.27 -13.93
C TYR A 25 8.65 -12.89 -14.34
N GLY A 26 7.87 -12.15 -15.12
CA GLY A 26 6.64 -12.64 -15.69
C GLY A 26 6.42 -12.11 -17.09
N CYS A 27 6.04 -12.98 -18.01
CA CYS A 27 5.76 -12.57 -19.39
C CYS A 27 4.38 -11.94 -19.54
N TYR A 28 4.14 -11.22 -20.62
CA TYR A 28 2.80 -10.92 -21.10
C TYR A 28 2.86 -10.75 -22.61
N GLY A 29 1.74 -10.86 -23.31
CA GLY A 29 1.73 -10.88 -24.76
C GLY A 29 0.38 -10.52 -25.37
N PRO A 30 0.11 -10.97 -26.61
CA PRO A 30 -1.15 -10.74 -27.29
C PRO A 30 -2.36 -11.26 -26.51
N PRO A 31 -3.57 -10.73 -26.79
CA PRO A 31 -4.80 -11.25 -26.19
C PRO A 31 -4.91 -12.78 -26.35
N GLY A 32 -5.20 -13.48 -25.25
CA GLY A 32 -5.24 -14.95 -25.22
C GLY A 32 -3.92 -15.63 -24.86
N SER A 33 -2.85 -14.87 -24.63
CA SER A 33 -1.59 -15.41 -24.12
C SER A 33 -1.78 -16.12 -22.76
N PRO A 34 -1.25 -17.34 -22.58
CA PRO A 34 -1.39 -18.09 -21.33
C PRO A 34 -0.59 -17.48 -20.16
N CYS A 35 0.51 -16.80 -20.46
CA CYS A 35 1.40 -16.24 -19.45
C CYS A 35 1.05 -14.78 -19.17
N THR A 36 -0.05 -14.53 -18.45
CA THR A 36 -0.38 -13.18 -17.94
C THR A 36 -0.50 -13.15 -16.42
N LYS A 37 -0.35 -14.30 -15.75
CA LYS A 37 -0.44 -14.44 -14.30
C LYS A 37 0.92 -14.85 -13.76
N HIS A 38 1.41 -14.14 -12.76
CA HIS A 38 2.74 -14.34 -12.17
C HIS A 38 2.60 -14.52 -10.67
N THR A 39 3.24 -15.55 -10.14
CA THR A 39 3.20 -15.83 -8.70
C THR A 39 4.47 -15.31 -8.05
N LEU A 40 4.32 -14.44 -7.06
CA LEU A 40 5.40 -14.05 -6.15
C LEU A 40 5.24 -14.84 -4.87
N SER A 41 6.34 -15.37 -4.32
CA SER A 41 6.29 -16.19 -3.10
C SER A 41 7.54 -16.05 -2.22
N CYS A 42 7.31 -16.18 -0.92
CA CYS A 42 8.30 -16.27 0.14
C CYS A 42 8.22 -17.62 0.85
N ALA A 43 9.21 -17.94 1.69
CA ALA A 43 9.15 -19.16 2.48
C ALA A 43 8.04 -19.06 3.54
N LYS A 44 7.64 -20.19 4.11
CA LYS A 44 6.65 -20.22 5.19
C LYS A 44 7.10 -19.37 6.37
N GLY A 45 6.22 -18.51 6.88
CA GLY A 45 6.52 -17.57 7.96
C GLY A 45 7.17 -16.26 7.48
N GLU A 46 7.38 -16.09 6.17
CA GLU A 46 7.86 -14.87 5.56
C GLU A 46 6.78 -14.22 4.70
N VAL A 47 6.83 -12.90 4.60
CA VAL A 47 5.89 -12.11 3.81
C VAL A 47 6.63 -11.27 2.76
N ILE A 48 5.94 -11.05 1.64
CA ILE A 48 6.41 -10.23 0.52
C ILE A 48 6.39 -8.76 0.92
N SER A 49 7.54 -8.10 0.77
CA SER A 49 7.70 -6.64 0.84
C SER A 49 8.22 -6.13 -0.50
N LEU A 50 7.37 -5.42 -1.23
CA LEU A 50 7.74 -4.81 -2.51
C LEU A 50 8.54 -3.53 -2.25
N SER A 51 9.59 -3.31 -3.04
CA SER A 51 10.49 -2.16 -2.88
C SER A 51 10.73 -1.49 -4.21
N ASP A 52 10.47 -0.19 -4.33
CA ASP A 52 10.71 0.58 -5.56
C ASP A 52 12.11 1.21 -5.65
N ASN A 53 13.01 1.01 -4.67
CA ASN A 53 14.31 1.72 -4.59
C ASN A 53 15.28 1.42 -5.74
N LEU A 54 15.03 0.37 -6.51
CA LEU A 54 15.79 0.05 -7.72
C LEU A 54 14.93 0.22 -9.00
N GLY A 55 13.84 1.01 -8.95
CA GLY A 55 12.92 1.24 -10.08
C GLY A 55 12.01 0.05 -10.40
N VAL A 56 11.79 -0.80 -9.42
CA VAL A 56 11.74 -2.27 -9.48
C VAL A 56 10.58 -2.91 -10.23
N ILE A 57 9.39 -2.31 -10.25
CA ILE A 57 8.37 -2.79 -11.19
C ILE A 57 8.67 -2.09 -12.51
N THR A 58 9.66 -2.65 -13.20
CA THR A 58 10.12 -2.22 -14.51
C THR A 58 9.41 -3.05 -15.58
N PHE A 59 8.91 -2.40 -16.62
CA PHE A 59 8.83 -3.08 -17.91
C PHE A 59 10.23 -3.28 -18.41
N ALA A 60 10.44 -4.35 -19.15
CA ALA A 60 11.44 -4.27 -20.19
C ALA A 60 10.92 -4.93 -21.46
N LYS A 61 11.23 -4.29 -22.58
CA LYS A 61 10.95 -4.79 -23.91
C LYS A 61 11.75 -6.08 -24.11
N LYS A 62 11.11 -7.10 -24.68
CA LYS A 62 11.82 -8.32 -25.07
C LYS A 62 12.80 -8.02 -26.21
N LEU A 63 14.02 -8.55 -26.08
CA LEU A 63 14.94 -8.76 -27.20
C LEU A 63 14.89 -10.24 -27.61
N ASN A 64 14.58 -10.42 -28.90
CA ASN A 64 14.55 -11.63 -29.71
C ASN A 64 13.40 -12.64 -29.51
N THR A 65 12.79 -13.00 -30.64
CA THR A 65 11.48 -13.65 -30.77
C THR A 65 11.47 -15.16 -30.47
N SER A 66 12.62 -15.82 -30.36
CA SER A 66 12.74 -17.29 -30.26
C SER A 66 12.60 -17.90 -28.84
N SER A 67 12.70 -17.11 -27.77
CA SER A 67 12.70 -17.61 -26.37
C SER A 67 11.36 -17.52 -25.62
N CYS A 68 10.31 -17.01 -26.27
CA CYS A 68 8.92 -17.08 -25.80
C CYS A 68 8.03 -17.54 -26.96
N GLU A 69 8.45 -18.59 -27.67
CA GLU A 69 7.42 -19.37 -28.35
C GLU A 69 6.42 -19.86 -27.29
N PRO A 70 5.13 -20.01 -27.62
CA PRO A 70 4.09 -20.36 -26.66
C PRO A 70 4.42 -21.70 -26.03
N VAL A 71 5.11 -21.64 -24.91
CA VAL A 71 5.28 -22.79 -24.03
C VAL A 71 3.88 -23.09 -23.51
N LEU A 72 3.53 -24.37 -23.53
CA LEU A 72 2.23 -24.87 -23.08
C LEU A 72 1.87 -24.26 -21.72
N GLN A 73 0.58 -24.05 -21.50
CA GLN A 73 -0.04 -23.28 -20.41
C GLN A 73 0.46 -23.60 -18.99
N ASP A 74 1.13 -24.75 -18.83
CA ASP A 74 1.62 -25.30 -17.57
C ASP A 74 3.08 -24.91 -17.23
N GLU A 75 3.81 -24.24 -18.12
CA GLU A 75 5.25 -23.93 -17.94
C GLU A 75 5.57 -22.43 -17.79
N CYS A 76 4.56 -21.55 -17.71
CA CYS A 76 4.75 -20.11 -17.48
C CYS A 76 5.46 -19.78 -16.14
N ASP A 77 5.59 -20.75 -15.23
CA ASP A 77 6.31 -20.64 -13.95
C ASP A 77 7.82 -20.92 -14.06
N THR A 78 8.33 -21.30 -15.24
CA THR A 78 9.75 -21.56 -15.42
C THR A 78 10.49 -20.28 -15.82
N ASN A 79 11.47 -19.90 -14.99
CA ASN A 79 12.44 -18.82 -15.21
C ASN A 79 13.15 -18.85 -16.59
N SER A 80 12.92 -19.85 -17.46
CA SER A 80 13.50 -19.96 -18.80
C SER A 80 12.84 -19.03 -19.83
N CYS A 81 11.55 -18.72 -19.67
CA CYS A 81 10.79 -18.05 -20.73
C CYS A 81 10.93 -16.52 -20.74
N CYS A 82 11.24 -15.88 -19.61
CA CYS A 82 11.07 -14.44 -19.44
C CYS A 82 12.29 -13.75 -18.83
N LYS A 83 13.51 -14.12 -19.23
CA LYS A 83 14.73 -13.40 -18.80
C LYS A 83 15.08 -12.28 -19.76
N PRO A 84 15.63 -11.16 -19.25
CA PRO A 84 16.36 -10.23 -20.09
C PRO A 84 17.44 -11.01 -20.86
N GLY A 85 17.51 -10.84 -22.18
CA GLY A 85 18.72 -11.19 -22.91
C GLY A 85 19.84 -10.22 -22.51
N ASP A 86 21.10 -10.66 -22.65
CA ASP A 86 22.29 -9.84 -22.37
C ASP A 86 22.31 -8.50 -23.17
N ASP A 87 21.52 -8.41 -24.24
CA ASP A 87 21.42 -7.24 -25.13
C ASP A 87 20.43 -6.16 -24.66
N SER A 88 19.68 -6.38 -23.58
CA SER A 88 18.66 -5.44 -23.11
C SER A 88 19.27 -4.10 -22.69
N LYS A 89 18.87 -3.01 -23.37
CA LYS A 89 19.40 -1.68 -23.06
C LYS A 89 18.56 -1.05 -21.95
N PRO A 90 19.13 -0.19 -21.09
CA PRO A 90 18.37 0.58 -20.12
C PRO A 90 17.22 1.42 -20.73
N SER A 91 17.32 1.78 -22.01
CA SER A 91 16.26 2.47 -22.77
C SER A 91 15.04 1.61 -23.11
N ASP A 92 15.17 0.28 -23.03
CA ASP A 92 14.09 -0.68 -23.26
C ASP A 92 13.24 -0.87 -22.00
N VAL A 93 13.65 -0.26 -20.88
CA VAL A 93 12.93 -0.25 -19.62
C VAL A 93 11.89 0.86 -19.64
N MET A 94 10.61 0.49 -19.58
CA MET A 94 9.52 1.46 -19.41
C MET A 94 9.05 1.46 -17.94
N PRO A 95 8.64 2.61 -17.37
CA PRO A 95 8.09 2.65 -16.02
C PRO A 95 6.65 2.11 -16.00
N VAL A 96 6.34 1.24 -15.04
CA VAL A 96 4.96 0.79 -14.76
C VAL A 96 4.09 1.96 -14.30
N SER A 97 2.85 2.00 -14.79
CA SER A 97 1.90 3.05 -14.42
C SER A 97 1.67 3.05 -12.91
N GLU A 98 1.46 4.23 -12.31
CA GLU A 98 1.23 4.33 -10.86
C GLU A 98 0.02 3.49 -10.40
N ALA A 99 -1.04 3.45 -11.21
CA ALA A 99 -2.24 2.66 -10.91
C ALA A 99 -1.93 1.15 -10.82
N ASP A 100 -1.09 0.66 -11.73
CA ASP A 100 -0.70 -0.76 -11.74
C ASP A 100 0.29 -1.08 -10.63
N LYS A 101 1.20 -0.15 -10.29
CA LYS A 101 2.03 -0.27 -9.08
C LYS A 101 1.14 -0.41 -7.85
N ILE A 102 0.19 0.52 -7.64
CA ILE A 102 -0.73 0.49 -6.50
C ILE A 102 -1.48 -0.84 -6.43
N LEU A 103 -1.94 -1.36 -7.56
CA LEU A 103 -2.62 -2.66 -7.63
C LEU A 103 -1.71 -3.80 -7.15
N ILE A 104 -0.49 -3.88 -7.67
CA ILE A 104 0.49 -4.93 -7.33
C ILE A 104 0.86 -4.84 -5.84
N TYR A 105 1.16 -3.65 -5.33
CA TYR A 105 1.43 -3.43 -3.92
C TYR A 105 0.27 -3.93 -3.07
N ASN A 106 -0.95 -3.46 -3.33
CA ASN A 106 -2.12 -3.89 -2.57
C ASN A 106 -2.41 -5.41 -2.66
N GLN A 107 -2.07 -6.06 -3.78
CA GLN A 107 -2.30 -7.49 -3.96
C GLN A 107 -1.26 -8.36 -3.26
N CYS A 108 -0.02 -7.91 -3.14
CA CYS A 108 1.12 -8.75 -2.76
C CYS A 108 1.75 -8.43 -1.41
N SER A 109 1.72 -7.16 -1.02
CA SER A 109 2.23 -6.70 0.27
C SER A 109 1.65 -7.53 1.43
N ASN A 110 2.54 -8.02 2.30
CA ASN A 110 2.23 -8.70 3.56
C ASN A 110 1.54 -10.06 3.36
N LYS A 111 1.80 -10.72 2.24
CA LYS A 111 1.36 -12.09 1.97
C LYS A 111 2.56 -13.00 1.79
N GLU A 112 2.42 -14.27 2.18
CA GLU A 112 3.45 -15.28 1.87
C GLU A 112 3.53 -15.54 0.36
N SER A 113 2.39 -15.43 -0.34
CA SER A 113 2.29 -15.59 -1.79
C SER A 113 1.18 -14.73 -2.38
N CYS A 114 1.36 -14.27 -3.61
CA CYS A 114 0.34 -13.56 -4.38
C CYS A 114 0.43 -13.92 -5.87
N THR A 115 -0.70 -13.81 -6.57
CA THR A 115 -0.73 -13.89 -8.03
C THR A 115 -1.08 -12.52 -8.61
N VAL A 116 -0.15 -11.94 -9.35
CA VAL A 116 -0.32 -10.70 -10.09
C VAL A 116 -0.79 -11.05 -11.49
N THR A 117 -1.84 -10.39 -11.97
CA THR A 117 -2.19 -10.44 -13.40
C THR A 117 -1.59 -9.22 -14.08
N SER A 118 -0.78 -9.42 -15.12
CA SER A 118 -0.27 -8.31 -15.94
C SER A 118 -1.46 -7.54 -16.51
N PRO A 119 -1.59 -6.24 -16.23
CA PRO A 119 -2.65 -5.42 -16.82
C PRO A 119 -2.34 -5.06 -18.28
N TYR A 120 -1.14 -5.42 -18.77
CA TYR A 120 -0.65 -5.05 -20.09
C TYR A 120 -0.96 -6.12 -21.13
N LYS A 121 -1.37 -5.64 -22.31
CA LYS A 121 -1.55 -6.43 -23.52
C LYS A 121 -0.71 -5.78 -24.61
N HIS A 122 0.08 -6.57 -25.32
CA HIS A 122 0.84 -6.07 -26.46
C HIS A 122 0.39 -6.80 -27.71
N ASN A 123 0.05 -6.05 -28.77
CA ASN A 123 -0.71 -6.60 -29.89
C ASN A 123 0.11 -7.56 -30.78
N SER A 124 1.44 -7.47 -30.75
CA SER A 124 2.31 -8.21 -31.67
C SER A 124 3.39 -9.06 -31.01
N ASP A 125 3.78 -8.75 -29.77
CA ASP A 125 5.04 -9.24 -29.18
C ASP A 125 4.87 -9.62 -27.72
N TYR A 126 5.64 -10.61 -27.27
CA TYR A 126 5.78 -10.94 -25.86
C TYR A 126 6.76 -9.98 -25.20
N ASN A 127 6.42 -9.49 -24.01
CA ASN A 127 7.24 -8.63 -23.16
C ASN A 127 7.31 -9.24 -21.76
N TYR A 128 8.11 -8.65 -20.85
CA TYR A 128 8.15 -9.11 -19.47
C TYR A 128 8.01 -7.97 -18.45
N LEU A 129 7.53 -8.36 -17.28
CA LEU A 129 7.48 -7.60 -16.05
C LEU A 129 8.53 -8.15 -15.11
N GLN A 130 9.31 -7.26 -14.52
CA GLN A 130 10.26 -7.61 -13.48
C GLN A 130 9.67 -7.24 -12.12
N TYR A 131 9.76 -8.15 -11.17
CA TYR A 131 9.33 -7.97 -9.79
C TYR A 131 10.52 -8.19 -8.87
N PHE A 132 11.00 -7.13 -8.25
CA PHE A 132 11.96 -7.22 -7.17
C PHE A 132 11.25 -7.00 -5.84
N TYR A 133 11.48 -7.92 -4.92
CA TYR A 133 10.78 -7.94 -3.64
C TYR A 133 11.67 -8.59 -2.62
N PHE A 134 11.36 -8.33 -1.36
CA PHE A 134 12.04 -8.90 -0.22
C PHE A 134 11.13 -9.91 0.46
N CYS A 135 11.72 -11.00 0.94
CA CYS A 135 11.06 -11.90 1.86
C CYS A 135 11.50 -11.54 3.28
N MET A 136 10.54 -11.14 4.10
CA MET A 136 10.78 -10.70 5.47
C MET A 136 10.06 -11.63 6.43
N LEU A 137 10.64 -11.90 7.59
CA LEU A 137 9.93 -12.64 8.64
C LEU A 137 8.63 -11.91 9.02
N GLY A 138 7.49 -12.60 8.86
CA GLY A 138 6.17 -12.05 9.18
C GLY A 138 6.03 -11.64 10.64
N SER A 139 6.80 -12.28 11.54
CA SER A 139 6.86 -11.91 12.96
C SER A 139 7.42 -10.52 13.25
N LYS A 140 8.08 -9.88 12.28
CA LYS A 140 8.55 -8.49 12.38
C LYS A 140 7.52 -7.47 11.89
N VAL A 141 6.44 -7.94 11.26
CA VAL A 141 5.39 -7.08 10.70
C VAL A 141 4.24 -6.99 11.67
N ASN A 142 4.01 -5.79 12.17
CA ASN A 142 3.01 -5.47 13.16
C ASN A 142 1.83 -4.81 12.43
N ASN A 143 0.63 -5.37 12.56
CA ASN A 143 -0.55 -4.76 11.96
C ASN A 143 -1.01 -3.60 12.85
N ILE A 144 -1.15 -2.40 12.28
CA ILE A 144 -1.54 -1.19 13.00
C ILE A 144 -2.89 -1.39 13.73
N THR A 145 -3.76 -2.25 13.21
CA THR A 145 -5.09 -2.44 13.80
C THR A 145 -5.16 -3.32 15.03
N ASP A 146 -4.08 -4.05 15.30
CA ASP A 146 -4.06 -5.09 16.30
C ASP A 146 -3.41 -4.54 17.57
N LYS A 147 -3.98 -4.89 18.73
CA LYS A 147 -3.39 -4.52 20.02
C LYS A 147 -2.14 -5.36 20.24
N GLN A 148 -0.97 -4.74 20.26
CA GLN A 148 0.29 -5.43 20.42
C GLN A 148 1.33 -4.53 21.08
N ASN A 149 2.27 -5.15 21.78
CA ASN A 149 3.45 -4.50 22.30
C ASN A 149 4.64 -5.40 21.97
N THR A 150 5.48 -4.98 21.04
CA THR A 150 6.59 -5.79 20.51
C THR A 150 7.90 -5.03 20.58
N THR A 151 8.98 -5.77 20.82
CA THR A 151 10.35 -5.24 20.87
C THR A 151 11.16 -5.92 19.77
N HIS A 152 11.86 -5.12 18.97
CA HIS A 152 12.70 -5.56 17.86
C HIS A 152 14.12 -5.06 18.04
N SER A 153 15.12 -5.91 17.84
CA SER A 153 16.54 -5.56 18.05
C SER A 153 17.20 -4.85 16.86
N ARG A 154 16.53 -4.75 15.70
CA ARG A 154 17.12 -4.18 14.47
C ARG A 154 16.18 -3.41 13.58
N SER A 155 15.03 -3.98 13.25
CA SER A 155 13.98 -3.28 12.51
C SER A 155 12.63 -3.86 12.86
N GLY A 156 11.63 -2.98 12.90
CA GLY A 156 10.24 -3.34 13.05
C GLY A 156 9.44 -2.71 11.91
N PHE A 157 8.41 -3.40 11.47
CA PHE A 157 7.54 -2.93 10.39
C PHE A 157 6.14 -2.69 10.94
N LEU A 158 5.49 -1.62 10.47
CA LEU A 158 4.06 -1.40 10.65
C LEU A 158 3.35 -1.47 9.30
N TYR A 159 2.26 -2.23 9.28
CA TYR A 159 1.46 -2.45 8.10
C TYR A 159 -0.02 -2.19 8.38
N PHE A 160 -0.70 -1.62 7.39
CA PHE A 160 -2.15 -1.54 7.32
C PHE A 160 -2.60 -1.71 5.86
N THR A 161 -3.72 -2.39 5.66
CA THR A 161 -4.44 -2.39 4.38
C THR A 161 -5.94 -2.33 4.61
N GLY A 162 -6.63 -1.49 3.86
CA GLY A 162 -8.08 -1.43 3.84
C GLY A 162 -8.74 -2.56 3.05
N GLN A 163 -7.96 -3.45 2.38
CA GLN A 163 -8.52 -4.66 1.75
C GLN A 163 -9.15 -5.62 2.76
N THR A 164 -8.56 -5.74 3.96
CA THR A 164 -9.03 -6.67 5.00
C THR A 164 -10.13 -6.09 5.87
N LYS A 165 -10.26 -4.75 5.91
CA LYS A 165 -11.25 -4.03 6.74
C LYS A 165 -11.94 -2.90 5.96
N PRO A 166 -12.56 -3.15 4.80
CA PRO A 166 -13.19 -2.08 4.03
C PRO A 166 -14.36 -1.45 4.81
N SER A 167 -14.48 -0.12 4.72
CA SER A 167 -15.61 0.66 5.24
C SER A 167 -15.83 0.61 6.76
N SER A 168 -14.86 0.12 7.53
CA SER A 168 -14.87 0.24 8.98
C SER A 168 -14.35 1.62 9.37
N HIS A 169 -15.06 2.31 10.26
CA HIS A 169 -14.53 3.51 10.92
C HIS A 169 -13.61 3.06 12.06
N LEU A 170 -12.33 3.34 11.91
CA LEU A 170 -11.27 2.90 12.81
C LEU A 170 -10.70 4.10 13.55
N THR A 171 -10.62 3.97 14.87
CA THR A 171 -9.79 4.85 15.71
C THR A 171 -8.76 4.01 16.46
N CYS A 172 -7.49 4.26 16.21
CA CYS A 172 -6.35 3.52 16.77
C CYS A 172 -5.11 4.39 16.77
N SER A 173 -4.15 4.03 17.63
CA SER A 173 -2.83 4.64 17.65
C SER A 173 -1.75 3.57 17.79
N CYS A 174 -0.63 3.77 17.12
CA CYS A 174 0.62 3.07 17.36
C CYS A 174 1.72 4.07 17.69
N GLU A 175 2.52 3.76 18.69
CA GLU A 175 3.70 4.50 19.06
C GLU A 175 4.94 3.64 18.83
N VAL A 176 5.94 4.23 18.18
CA VAL A 176 7.25 3.61 17.96
C VAL A 176 8.30 4.40 18.72
N THR A 177 9.04 3.74 19.60
CA THR A 177 10.07 4.36 20.44
C THR A 177 11.39 3.59 20.38
N SER A 178 12.49 4.27 20.67
CA SER A 178 13.81 3.69 20.84
C SER A 178 14.62 4.56 21.81
N PRO A 179 15.55 4.00 22.60
CA PRO A 179 16.50 4.80 23.37
C PRO A 179 17.50 5.58 22.49
N GLY A 180 17.61 5.24 21.20
CA GLY A 180 18.42 5.96 20.20
C GLY A 180 17.57 6.64 19.13
N LYS A 181 18.21 7.10 18.05
CA LYS A 181 17.49 7.63 16.89
C LYS A 181 16.77 6.51 16.12
N ILE A 182 15.65 6.84 15.49
CA ILE A 182 14.84 5.96 14.67
C ILE A 182 14.86 6.48 13.23
N ASN A 183 15.34 5.66 12.31
CA ASN A 183 15.21 5.90 10.87
C ASN A 183 13.83 5.45 10.41
N VAL A 184 13.16 6.29 9.62
CA VAL A 184 11.81 6.02 9.11
C VAL A 184 11.84 5.90 7.60
N ILE A 185 11.45 4.73 7.09
CA ILE A 185 11.36 4.48 5.65
C ILE A 185 9.94 4.06 5.32
N SER A 186 9.30 4.80 4.41
CA SER A 186 8.05 4.40 3.79
C SER A 186 8.34 3.43 2.67
N TYR A 187 7.87 2.19 2.74
CA TYR A 187 7.93 1.27 1.59
C TYR A 187 6.81 1.60 0.61
N PHE A 188 5.61 1.79 1.13
CA PHE A 188 4.44 2.17 0.35
C PHE A 188 3.41 2.85 1.24
N VAL A 189 2.96 4.02 0.82
CA VAL A 189 1.76 4.67 1.38
C VAL A 189 0.87 5.03 0.21
N ASN A 190 -0.36 4.55 0.26
CA ASN A 190 -1.43 5.00 -0.61
C ASN A 190 -2.64 5.30 0.25
N LEU A 191 -3.04 6.56 0.35
CA LEU A 191 -4.21 7.01 1.09
C LEU A 191 -5.10 7.81 0.15
N SER A 192 -6.38 7.43 0.13
CA SER A 192 -7.39 8.10 -0.66
C SER A 192 -7.62 9.54 -0.15
N PRO A 193 -8.08 10.47 -1.02
CA PRO A 193 -8.31 11.85 -0.62
C PRO A 193 -9.19 12.06 0.62
N ASP A 194 -10.22 11.23 0.77
CA ASP A 194 -11.17 11.29 1.87
C ASP A 194 -10.66 10.64 3.16
N THR A 195 -9.60 9.82 3.09
CA THR A 195 -9.07 9.09 4.23
C THR A 195 -7.73 9.62 4.71
N CYS A 196 -6.95 10.28 3.85
CA CYS A 196 -5.61 10.75 4.19
C CYS A 196 -5.60 11.73 5.37
N SER A 197 -6.54 12.67 5.43
CA SER A 197 -6.64 13.65 6.54
C SER A 197 -6.95 13.02 7.90
N ARG A 198 -7.44 11.77 7.91
CA ARG A 198 -7.76 10.97 9.09
C ARG A 198 -6.59 10.12 9.58
N VAL A 199 -5.47 10.15 8.87
CA VAL A 199 -4.23 9.47 9.26
C VAL A 199 -3.16 10.52 9.58
N LYS A 200 -2.62 10.47 10.80
CA LYS A 200 -1.51 11.33 11.21
C LYS A 200 -0.30 10.47 11.52
N ILE A 201 0.80 10.75 10.82
CA ILE A 201 2.08 10.07 11.04
C ILE A 201 3.06 11.16 11.43
N SER A 202 3.50 11.19 12.68
CA SER A 202 4.21 12.35 13.22
C SER A 202 5.28 12.01 14.25
N SER A 203 6.21 12.93 14.45
CA SER A 203 7.17 12.93 15.56
C SER A 203 7.35 14.37 16.06
N GLN A 204 7.30 14.59 17.38
CA GLN A 204 7.30 15.94 18.00
C GLN A 204 6.38 16.97 17.31
N ASN A 205 5.13 16.59 17.01
CA ASN A 205 4.15 17.43 16.29
C ASN A 205 4.52 17.80 14.84
N ARG A 206 5.60 17.25 14.28
CA ARG A 206 5.92 17.35 12.85
C ARG A 206 5.34 16.16 12.10
N GLN A 207 4.50 16.43 11.10
CA GLN A 207 4.01 15.39 10.20
C GLN A 207 5.14 14.87 9.29
N LEU A 208 5.36 13.55 9.32
CA LEU A 208 6.31 12.83 8.47
C LEU A 208 5.71 12.50 7.11
N VAL A 209 4.39 12.29 7.06
CA VAL A 209 3.60 12.12 5.83
C VAL A 209 2.55 13.20 5.78
N LYS A 210 2.42 13.84 4.62
CA LYS A 210 1.43 14.87 4.34
C LYS A 210 0.55 14.45 3.18
N CYS A 211 -0.72 14.81 3.24
CA CYS A 211 -1.61 14.72 2.09
C CYS A 211 -1.18 15.73 1.02
N ASP A 212 -1.28 15.34 -0.24
CA ASP A 212 -1.00 16.16 -1.40
C ASP A 212 -2.13 17.17 -1.66
N HIS A 213 -1.97 17.97 -2.72
CA HIS A 213 -2.94 18.98 -3.12
C HIS A 213 -4.29 18.40 -3.58
N LYS A 214 -4.34 17.12 -3.95
CA LYS A 214 -5.58 16.41 -4.29
C LYS A 214 -6.22 15.75 -3.06
N GLY A 215 -5.59 15.91 -1.89
CA GLY A 215 -6.05 15.41 -0.61
C GLY A 215 -5.59 14.00 -0.28
N GLY A 216 -4.95 13.27 -1.20
CA GLY A 216 -4.48 11.90 -0.98
C GLY A 216 -3.02 11.83 -0.54
N ALA A 217 -2.46 10.65 -0.35
CA ALA A 217 -1.01 10.49 -0.21
C ALA A 217 -0.55 9.28 -1.02
N LEU A 218 0.46 9.48 -1.88
CA LEU A 218 1.11 8.40 -2.62
C LEU A 218 2.63 8.50 -2.43
N ILE A 219 3.22 7.52 -1.76
CA ILE A 219 4.66 7.44 -1.51
C ILE A 219 5.11 6.03 -1.85
N PHE A 220 6.09 5.94 -2.75
CA PHE A 220 6.84 4.72 -3.01
C PHE A 220 8.24 4.87 -2.44
N ASN A 221 8.68 3.85 -1.71
CA ASN A 221 10.03 3.69 -1.16
C ASN A 221 10.81 4.99 -0.91
N LYS A 222 10.56 5.63 0.23
CA LYS A 222 11.13 6.92 0.58
C LYS A 222 11.64 6.92 2.01
N TRP A 223 12.92 7.30 2.18
CA TRP A 223 13.43 7.72 3.48
C TRP A 223 12.73 9.02 3.88
N LEU A 224 12.01 8.98 5.00
CA LEU A 224 11.22 10.11 5.47
C LEU A 224 12.01 11.00 6.41
N ASP A 225 12.63 10.41 7.43
CA ASP A 225 13.40 11.15 8.43
C ASP A 225 14.25 10.23 9.32
N GLN A 226 15.09 10.84 10.16
CA GLN A 226 15.72 10.23 11.33
C GLN A 226 15.40 11.08 12.56
N VAL A 227 14.61 10.53 13.48
CA VAL A 227 14.10 11.25 14.66
C VAL A 227 14.62 10.63 15.95
N LYS A 228 14.74 11.40 17.04
CA LYS A 228 15.11 10.85 18.36
C LYS A 228 13.87 10.48 19.17
N GLU A 229 12.75 11.11 18.84
CA GLU A 229 11.54 11.06 19.61
C GLU A 229 10.59 9.99 19.11
N ALA A 230 9.57 9.72 19.93
CA ALA A 230 8.51 8.80 19.56
C ALA A 230 7.89 9.20 18.21
N ILE A 231 7.57 8.18 17.42
CA ILE A 231 6.80 8.33 16.19
C ILE A 231 5.40 7.81 16.50
N THR A 232 4.37 8.61 16.24
CA THR A 232 2.98 8.20 16.36
C THR A 232 2.37 7.97 14.99
N ILE A 233 1.55 6.94 14.88
CA ILE A 233 0.66 6.67 13.74
C ILE A 233 -0.75 6.59 14.29
N ASP A 234 -1.54 7.62 14.02
CA ASP A 234 -2.88 7.80 14.55
C ASP A 234 -3.90 7.72 13.42
N PHE A 235 -4.89 6.85 13.59
CA PHE A 235 -6.09 6.77 12.76
C PHE A 235 -7.23 7.36 13.58
N ASP A 236 -7.90 8.39 13.07
CA ASP A 236 -8.99 9.09 13.76
C ASP A 236 -10.24 9.11 12.88
N ASP A 237 -11.26 8.34 13.25
CA ASP A 237 -12.48 8.18 12.45
C ASP A 237 -12.15 7.80 10.98
N PHE A 238 -11.16 6.93 10.82
CA PHE A 238 -10.61 6.54 9.52
C PHE A 238 -11.52 5.51 8.86
N SER A 239 -12.21 5.90 7.79
CA SER A 239 -13.08 5.02 6.99
C SER A 239 -12.29 4.37 5.85
N ALA A 240 -11.67 3.22 6.15
CA ALA A 240 -10.72 2.57 5.25
C ALA A 240 -11.30 2.26 3.85
N LYS A 241 -10.61 2.70 2.79
CA LYS A 241 -10.87 2.23 1.42
C LYS A 241 -10.05 0.99 1.10
N ARG A 242 -10.55 0.17 0.17
CA ARG A 242 -9.84 -1.04 -0.30
C ARG A 242 -8.43 -0.77 -0.84
N THR A 243 -8.19 0.43 -1.34
CA THR A 243 -6.90 0.85 -1.90
C THR A 243 -5.96 1.45 -0.86
N ASP A 244 -6.46 1.78 0.33
CA ASP A 244 -5.66 2.42 1.36
C ASP A 244 -4.69 1.42 1.96
N THR A 245 -3.40 1.75 1.91
CA THR A 245 -2.33 0.90 2.43
C THR A 245 -1.23 1.77 3.03
N ILE A 246 -0.69 1.31 4.15
CA ILE A 246 0.44 1.92 4.83
C ILE A 246 1.47 0.84 5.11
N TRP A 247 2.72 1.10 4.77
CA TRP A 247 3.84 0.22 5.04
C TRP A 247 5.07 1.04 5.42
N PHE A 248 5.49 0.91 6.68
CA PHE A 248 6.70 1.53 7.19
C PHE A 248 7.69 0.51 7.71
N GLU A 249 8.97 0.82 7.52
CA GLU A 249 10.07 0.25 8.28
C GLU A 249 10.61 1.29 9.24
N PHE A 250 10.89 0.84 10.47
CA PHE A 250 11.57 1.60 11.49
C PHE A 250 12.87 0.90 11.85
N GLY A 251 13.98 1.61 11.71
CA GLY A 251 15.32 1.13 12.06
C GLY A 251 15.92 1.93 13.21
N PRO A 252 16.04 1.39 14.43
CA PRO A 252 16.80 2.01 15.50
C PRO A 252 18.27 2.22 15.12
N GLU A 253 18.91 3.16 15.80
CA GLU A 253 20.37 3.27 15.83
C GLU A 253 21.01 1.94 16.27
N ARG A 254 22.23 1.66 15.80
CA ARG A 254 22.89 0.36 16.02
C ARG A 254 22.85 -0.04 17.50
N ASP A 255 22.55 -1.33 17.72
CA ASP A 255 22.49 -1.97 19.04
C ASP A 255 21.46 -1.36 20.00
N LYS A 256 20.47 -0.63 19.47
CA LYS A 256 19.30 -0.16 20.23
C LYS A 256 18.07 -0.97 19.84
N GLU A 257 17.22 -1.18 20.82
CA GLU A 257 15.93 -1.82 20.61
C GLU A 257 14.91 -0.80 20.09
N LEU A 258 13.95 -1.31 19.33
CA LEU A 258 12.77 -0.60 18.87
C LEU A 258 11.56 -1.20 19.57
N ASN A 259 10.77 -0.36 20.23
CA ASN A 259 9.51 -0.78 20.82
C ASN A 259 8.36 -0.24 19.97
N ILE A 260 7.42 -1.12 19.64
CA ILE A 260 6.20 -0.79 18.89
C ILE A 260 5.02 -1.15 19.79
N ASN A 261 4.24 -0.14 20.15
CA ASN A 261 3.06 -0.30 20.98
C ASN A 261 1.83 0.21 20.25
N CYS A 262 0.92 -0.69 19.89
CA CYS A 262 -0.35 -0.36 19.25
C CYS A 262 -1.50 -0.62 20.21
N THR A 263 -2.42 0.34 20.29
CA THR A 263 -3.61 0.25 21.16
C THR A 263 -4.63 -0.78 20.66
N GLY A 264 -4.55 -1.14 19.38
CA GLY A 264 -5.63 -1.77 18.62
C GLY A 264 -6.70 -0.75 18.22
N CYS A 265 -7.51 -1.07 17.21
CA CYS A 265 -8.59 -0.19 16.75
C CYS A 265 -9.91 -0.46 17.47
N ILE A 266 -10.60 0.63 17.81
CA ILE A 266 -12.02 0.60 18.18
C ILE A 266 -12.82 0.75 16.89
N HIS A 267 -13.84 -0.10 16.72
CA HIS A 267 -14.80 0.03 15.64
C HIS A 267 -15.91 0.98 16.08
N ILE A 268 -15.97 2.15 15.46
CA ILE A 268 -17.10 3.06 15.63
C ILE A 268 -18.20 2.49 14.75
N ASN A 269 -19.13 1.73 15.33
CA ASN A 269 -20.36 1.39 14.64
C ASN A 269 -21.08 2.72 14.39
N SER A 270 -20.96 3.24 13.18
CA SER A 270 -21.90 4.22 12.68
C SER A 270 -23.27 3.57 12.83
N GLY A 271 -24.05 4.01 13.82
CA GLY A 271 -25.43 3.59 13.99
C GLY A 271 -26.15 3.71 12.64
N PRO A 272 -27.21 2.92 12.40
CA PRO A 272 -27.91 2.92 11.12
C PRO A 272 -28.11 4.37 10.72
N ALA A 273 -27.54 4.76 9.57
CA ALA A 273 -27.71 6.09 9.02
C ALA A 273 -29.20 6.38 9.16
N LEU A 274 -29.55 7.39 9.97
CA LEU A 274 -30.92 7.84 10.08
C LEU A 274 -31.29 8.21 8.65
N THR A 275 -31.99 7.30 7.98
CA THR A 275 -32.72 7.62 6.78
C THR A 275 -33.52 8.85 7.18
N PRO A 276 -33.46 9.97 6.43
CA PRO A 276 -34.32 11.09 6.71
C PRO A 276 -35.72 10.52 6.74
N ALA A 277 -36.31 10.44 7.94
CA ALA A 277 -37.68 9.99 8.10
C ALA A 277 -38.47 10.87 7.16
N GLY A 278 -39.12 10.23 6.18
CA GLY A 278 -39.82 10.93 5.11
C GLY A 278 -40.63 12.07 5.72
N PHE A 279 -40.23 13.30 5.39
CA PHE A 279 -41.00 14.49 5.68
C PHE A 279 -42.27 14.34 4.85
N LYS A 280 -43.29 13.68 5.42
CA LYS A 280 -44.66 13.81 4.93
C LYS A 280 -44.99 15.29 5.11
N LEU A 281 -45.03 16.03 4.01
CA LEU A 281 -45.69 17.31 3.95
C LEU A 281 -47.11 17.11 4.48
N GLY A 282 -47.34 17.47 5.75
CA GLY A 282 -48.66 17.82 6.23
C GLY A 282 -49.07 19.07 5.47
N VAL A 283 -50.17 18.96 4.72
CA VAL A 283 -50.84 20.09 4.09
C VAL A 283 -51.19 21.08 5.20
N VAL A 284 -50.42 22.17 5.29
CA VAL A 284 -50.75 23.31 6.14
C VAL A 284 -51.77 24.14 5.37
N THR A 285 -53.04 24.01 5.75
CA THR A 285 -54.11 24.87 5.28
C THR A 285 -53.79 26.31 5.70
N ALA A 286 -53.54 27.17 4.71
CA ALA A 286 -53.29 28.60 4.93
C ALA A 286 -54.54 29.26 5.53
N ILE A 287 -54.43 29.74 6.77
CA ILE A 287 -55.40 30.66 7.35
C ILE A 287 -54.97 32.07 6.95
N THR A 288 -55.71 32.66 6.01
CA THR A 288 -55.58 34.05 5.61
C THR A 288 -56.06 34.94 6.76
N ILE A 289 -55.12 35.56 7.49
CA ILE A 289 -55.43 36.61 8.45
C ILE A 289 -55.38 37.95 7.71
N ILE A 290 -56.54 38.58 7.53
CA ILE A 290 -56.67 39.93 7.00
C ILE A 290 -56.35 40.92 8.13
N ILE A 291 -55.23 41.63 8.02
CA ILE A 291 -54.86 42.73 8.92
C ILE A 291 -55.28 44.05 8.26
N PRO A 292 -56.16 44.87 8.88
CA PRO A 292 -56.47 46.18 8.35
C PRO A 292 -55.32 47.16 8.65
N LEU A 293 -54.73 47.72 7.59
CA LEU A 293 -53.78 48.82 7.68
C LEU A 293 -54.53 50.11 8.06
N LEU A 294 -54.31 50.60 9.29
CA LEU A 294 -54.63 51.96 9.71
C LEU A 294 -53.46 52.87 9.29
N ILE A 295 -53.68 53.66 8.24
CA ILE A 295 -52.76 54.73 7.82
C ILE A 295 -53.17 56.00 8.57
N THR A 296 -52.36 56.41 9.55
CA THR A 296 -52.39 57.77 10.11
C THR A 296 -51.17 58.53 9.59
N GLY A 297 -51.40 59.39 8.60
CA GLY A 297 -50.44 60.38 8.14
C GLY A 297 -50.96 61.78 8.45
N ARG A 298 -50.29 62.48 9.37
CA ARG A 298 -50.51 63.91 9.66
C ARG A 298 -49.16 64.61 9.66
N HIS A 299 -48.99 65.58 8.76
CA HIS A 299 -48.35 66.88 8.94
C HIS A 299 -47.86 67.42 7.58
N LEU A 300 -48.57 68.40 7.02
CA LEU A 300 -48.20 69.81 7.05
C LEU A 300 -49.49 70.65 7.11
#